data_AF-A0A496DTB1-F1
#
_entry.id   AF-A0A496DTB1-F1
#
_cell.length_a   1.000
_cell.length_b   1.000
_cell.length_c   1.000
_cell.angle_alpha   90.00
_cell.angle_beta   90.00
_cell.angle_gamma   90.00
#
_symmetry.space_group_name_H-M   'P 1'
#
loop_
_entity.id
_entity.type
_entity.pdbx_description
1 polymer ?
#
loop_
_entity_poly.entity_id
_entity_poly.type
_entity_poly.pdbx_seq_one_letter_code
_entity_poly.pdbx_strand_id
1 'polypeptide(L)'
;MKYGFIGVFKILVCMSKKQYLYIEPFVYLSLTNDSLLLFNTLTNKSEVFEELSIVNFFAKAISNNLYINDIEWDIYQNRKDWIDFISWLRNSFSGDLLSIEGTPPIISKPNLDEFNIEYIELSKIINLEIYLASDCKHHCCGCGKYNYQFLFCKKNSFLKCVDKKSIFVYIEKISIDRISSISLVGGNIWEYVTDLDFINKLALLDCEITFYVNIRNLIGMDLSLMHISTCKLNILIDESLDFDIVKSFDLEIKKTGIDYTYSIVVKELSNIIENELFNKSIFLPFYDGNDLFFHDYVFLNKSNILNSDLSMREIYNKTHVNTCFMGKLIIDYDGSLYTSFNRKKIGNINQDDMHLIFNKLFDKKALWRLSRKDVPICKDCLYKYICPSISNYELVMNRFDLCNVHSCNKKSVQ
;
A
#
# COMPACT_ATOMS: atom_id res chain seq x y z
N MET A 1 -43.63 1.66 79.84
CA MET A 1 -42.96 1.18 78.61
C MET A 1 -43.63 1.83 77.42
N LYS A 2 -43.03 2.89 76.86
CA LYS A 2 -43.53 3.60 75.67
C LYS A 2 -42.50 3.40 74.56
N TYR A 3 -42.94 2.78 73.47
CA TYR A 3 -42.18 2.59 72.24
C TYR A 3 -41.91 3.96 71.59
N GLY A 4 -40.62 4.29 71.40
CA GLY A 4 -40.19 5.41 70.58
C GLY A 4 -39.79 4.92 69.20
N PHE A 5 -40.56 5.32 68.18
CA PHE A 5 -40.21 5.12 66.78
C PHE A 5 -38.94 5.92 66.46
N ILE A 6 -37.85 5.22 66.09
CA ILE A 6 -36.72 5.82 65.39
C ILE A 6 -37.00 5.65 63.90
N GLY A 7 -37.47 6.71 63.26
CA GLY A 7 -37.60 6.76 61.81
C GLY A 7 -36.21 6.75 61.16
N VAL A 8 -35.85 5.64 60.52
CA VAL A 8 -34.69 5.57 59.64
C VAL A 8 -35.05 6.32 58.35
N PHE A 9 -34.54 7.55 58.20
CA PHE A 9 -34.52 8.22 56.89
C PHE A 9 -33.54 7.47 56.00
N LYS A 10 -34.07 6.56 55.17
CA LYS A 10 -33.36 6.05 54.00
C LYS A 10 -33.33 7.19 52.98
N ILE A 11 -32.24 7.94 52.92
CA ILE A 11 -31.94 8.74 51.74
C ILE A 11 -31.72 7.71 50.63
N LEU A 12 -32.75 7.47 49.82
CA LEU A 12 -32.55 6.91 48.49
C LEU A 12 -31.79 7.98 47.71
N VAL A 13 -30.46 7.90 47.74
CA VAL A 13 -29.67 8.45 46.63
C VAL A 13 -30.03 7.56 45.45
N CYS A 14 -31.01 7.96 44.65
CA CYS A 14 -31.10 7.48 43.28
C CYS A 14 -29.78 7.87 42.63
N MET A 15 -28.82 6.95 42.59
CA MET A 15 -27.64 7.12 41.74
C MET A 15 -28.18 7.13 40.31
N SER A 16 -28.29 8.32 39.72
CA SER A 16 -28.71 8.47 38.34
C SER A 16 -27.74 7.68 37.47
N LYS A 17 -28.23 6.65 36.77
CA LYS A 17 -27.44 5.91 35.79
C LYS A 17 -26.87 6.90 34.77
N LYS A 18 -25.55 7.00 34.70
CA LYS A 18 -24.88 7.78 33.66
C LYS A 18 -24.85 6.98 32.36
N GLN A 19 -24.94 7.67 31.25
CA GLN A 19 -24.84 7.08 29.94
C GLN A 19 -23.51 7.47 29.29
N TYR A 20 -22.87 6.48 28.68
CA TYR A 20 -21.61 6.63 27.98
C TYR A 20 -21.80 6.14 26.55
N LEU A 21 -21.29 6.89 25.58
CA LEU A 21 -21.15 6.40 24.22
C LEU A 21 -19.74 5.85 24.07
N TYR A 22 -19.61 4.61 23.63
CA TYR A 22 -18.33 4.00 23.32
C TYR A 22 -18.22 3.55 21.87
N ILE A 23 -16.98 3.51 21.40
CA ILE A 23 -16.56 2.96 20.11
C ILE A 23 -15.60 1.80 20.38
N GLU A 24 -15.70 0.76 19.56
CA GLU A 24 -14.85 -0.42 19.69
C GLU A 24 -13.38 -0.13 19.29
N PRO A 25 -12.37 -0.73 19.94
CA PRO A 25 -10.96 -0.48 19.64
C PRO A 25 -10.54 -0.77 18.20
N PHE A 26 -11.23 -1.69 17.51
CA PHE A 26 -10.99 -2.03 16.11
C PHE A 26 -11.67 -1.07 15.12
N VAL A 27 -12.31 -0.01 15.60
CA VAL A 27 -12.88 1.03 14.74
C VAL A 27 -11.86 2.15 14.57
N TYR A 28 -11.43 2.34 13.34
CA TYR A 28 -10.61 3.48 12.97
C TYR A 28 -11.49 4.73 12.87
N LEU A 29 -10.98 5.82 13.44
CA LEU A 29 -11.64 7.10 13.48
C LEU A 29 -10.79 8.16 12.78
N SER A 30 -11.38 8.87 11.83
CA SER A 30 -10.80 10.06 11.21
C SER A 30 -11.75 11.24 11.35
N LEU A 31 -11.20 12.43 11.60
CA LEU A 31 -11.99 13.63 11.90
C LEU A 31 -11.46 14.83 11.09
N THR A 32 -12.38 15.59 10.52
CA THR A 32 -12.17 16.96 10.03
C THR A 32 -13.04 17.92 10.85
N ASN A 33 -13.03 19.22 10.51
CA ASN A 33 -13.83 20.21 11.25
C ASN A 33 -15.35 19.98 11.12
N ASP A 34 -15.78 19.26 10.09
CA ASP A 34 -17.16 19.12 9.64
C ASP A 34 -17.56 17.68 9.34
N SER A 35 -16.65 16.72 9.50
CA SER A 35 -16.94 15.32 9.18
C SER A 35 -16.20 14.35 10.10
N LEU A 36 -16.89 13.26 10.41
CA LEU A 36 -16.38 12.11 11.14
C LEU A 36 -16.47 10.87 10.24
N LEU A 37 -15.37 10.16 10.06
CA LEU A 37 -15.34 8.83 9.46
C LEU A 37 -15.15 7.79 10.56
N LEU A 38 -16.04 6.81 10.59
CA LEU A 38 -15.88 5.57 11.34
C LEU A 38 -15.67 4.43 10.35
N PHE A 39 -14.61 3.65 10.55
CA PHE A 39 -14.25 2.51 9.71
C PHE A 39 -13.99 1.30 10.59
N ASN A 40 -14.85 0.29 10.52
CA ASN A 40 -14.70 -0.94 11.28
C ASN A 40 -13.77 -1.91 10.53
N THR A 41 -12.57 -2.15 11.06
CA THR A 41 -11.55 -2.97 10.38
C THR A 41 -11.80 -4.48 10.48
N LEU A 42 -12.86 -4.92 11.17
CA LEU A 42 -13.26 -6.34 11.23
C LEU A 42 -14.41 -6.65 10.26
N THR A 43 -15.33 -5.71 10.07
CA THR A 43 -16.51 -5.90 9.19
C THR A 43 -16.40 -5.15 7.86
N ASN A 44 -15.38 -4.31 7.69
CA ASN A 44 -15.19 -3.37 6.58
C ASN A 44 -16.36 -2.39 6.38
N LYS A 45 -17.26 -2.28 7.37
CA LYS A 45 -18.32 -1.27 7.36
C LYS A 45 -17.75 0.09 7.69
N SER A 46 -18.10 1.08 6.89
CA SER A 46 -17.66 2.46 7.11
C SER A 46 -18.76 3.45 6.79
N GLU A 47 -18.74 4.60 7.47
CA GLU A 47 -19.73 5.65 7.31
C GLU A 47 -19.12 7.02 7.60
N VAL A 48 -19.63 8.04 6.91
CA VAL A 48 -19.22 9.42 7.11
C VAL A 48 -20.40 10.19 7.69
N PHE A 49 -20.18 10.79 8.86
CA PHE A 49 -21.17 11.62 9.56
C PHE A 49 -20.76 13.09 9.46
N GLU A 50 -21.67 13.93 8.97
CA GLU A 50 -21.46 15.38 8.77
C GLU A 50 -22.29 16.23 9.76
N GLU A 51 -23.06 15.57 10.63
CA GLU A 51 -23.83 16.24 11.68
C GLU A 51 -22.89 16.84 12.73
N LEU A 52 -22.84 18.17 12.81
CA LEU A 52 -21.88 18.89 13.65
C LEU A 52 -21.98 18.52 15.14
N SER A 53 -23.15 18.18 15.65
CA SER A 53 -23.28 17.75 17.05
C SER A 53 -22.54 16.42 17.33
N ILE A 54 -22.56 15.48 16.38
CA ILE A 54 -21.81 14.21 16.45
C ILE A 54 -20.32 14.48 16.25
N VAL A 55 -19.96 15.29 15.26
CA VAL A 55 -18.55 15.67 14.98
C VAL A 55 -17.91 16.33 16.20
N ASN A 56 -18.59 17.30 16.82
CA ASN A 56 -18.11 18.01 18.01
C ASN A 56 -18.00 17.10 19.24
N PHE A 57 -18.91 16.12 19.39
CA PHE A 57 -18.79 15.11 20.43
C PHE A 57 -17.46 14.34 20.29
N PHE A 58 -17.13 13.89 19.08
CA PHE A 58 -15.88 13.16 18.84
C PHE A 58 -14.63 14.04 18.86
N ALA A 59 -14.74 15.32 18.49
CA ALA A 59 -13.64 16.27 18.65
C ALA A 59 -13.18 16.37 20.11
N LYS A 60 -14.13 16.37 21.06
CA LYS A 60 -13.86 16.32 22.51
C LYS A 60 -13.41 14.94 23.00
N ALA A 61 -13.91 13.87 22.39
CA ALA A 61 -13.51 12.50 22.72
C ALA A 61 -12.03 12.23 22.41
N ILE A 62 -11.59 12.60 21.22
CA ILE A 62 -10.22 12.33 20.73
C ILE A 62 -9.18 13.05 21.58
N SER A 63 -9.46 14.27 22.06
CA SER A 63 -8.52 15.00 22.92
C SER A 63 -8.19 14.27 24.23
N ASN A 64 -9.05 13.32 24.64
CA ASN A 64 -8.87 12.53 25.85
C ASN A 64 -8.22 11.16 25.61
N ASN A 65 -7.91 10.78 24.36
CA ASN A 65 -7.39 9.46 23.96
C ASN A 65 -8.28 8.26 24.38
N LEU A 66 -9.56 8.50 24.69
CA LEU A 66 -10.53 7.49 25.10
C LEU A 66 -11.63 7.37 24.05
N TYR A 67 -11.93 6.13 23.67
CA TYR A 67 -13.05 5.76 22.81
C TYR A 67 -14.36 5.61 23.58
N ILE A 68 -14.43 6.12 24.82
CA ILE A 68 -15.63 6.13 25.65
C ILE A 68 -15.78 7.49 26.32
N ASN A 69 -16.95 8.11 26.17
CA ASN A 69 -17.22 9.45 26.69
C ASN A 69 -18.63 9.56 27.25
N ASP A 70 -18.77 10.36 28.32
CA ASP A 70 -20.06 10.74 28.88
C ASP A 70 -20.95 11.37 27.81
N ILE A 71 -22.21 10.92 27.72
CA ILE A 71 -23.22 11.49 26.81
C ILE A 71 -24.51 11.80 27.58
N GLU A 72 -25.02 13.01 27.43
CA GLU A 72 -26.34 13.41 27.92
C GLU A 72 -27.41 12.90 26.95
N TRP A 73 -27.57 11.59 26.86
CA TRP A 73 -28.45 10.95 25.87
C TRP A 73 -29.89 11.46 25.93
N ASP A 74 -30.39 11.88 27.09
CA ASP A 74 -31.74 12.45 27.21
C ASP A 74 -31.99 13.66 26.29
N ILE A 75 -30.93 14.40 25.95
CA ILE A 75 -30.96 15.52 25.00
C ILE A 75 -31.03 15.02 23.54
N TYR A 76 -30.39 13.89 23.25
CA TYR A 76 -30.20 13.37 21.90
C TYR A 76 -31.20 12.27 21.52
N GLN A 77 -31.88 11.64 22.48
CA GLN A 77 -32.71 10.45 22.26
C GLN A 77 -33.89 10.65 21.31
N ASN A 78 -34.33 11.90 21.11
CA ASN A 78 -35.42 12.26 20.20
C ASN A 78 -34.90 12.87 18.88
N ARG A 79 -33.58 12.99 18.72
CA ARG A 79 -32.94 13.52 17.52
C ARG A 79 -32.68 12.40 16.53
N LYS A 80 -33.30 12.47 15.35
CA LYS A 80 -33.23 11.42 14.34
C LYS A 80 -31.77 11.11 13.92
N ASP A 81 -30.96 12.14 13.72
CA ASP A 81 -29.53 12.04 13.39
C ASP A 81 -28.74 11.22 14.41
N TRP A 82 -29.00 11.41 15.71
CA TRP A 82 -28.37 10.63 16.77
C TRP A 82 -28.93 9.21 16.87
N ILE A 83 -30.23 9.01 16.68
CA ILE A 83 -30.85 7.68 16.64
C ILE A 83 -30.26 6.86 15.49
N ASP A 84 -30.16 7.45 14.29
CA ASP A 84 -29.62 6.81 13.10
C ASP A 84 -28.12 6.49 13.29
N PHE A 85 -27.37 7.41 13.91
CA PHE A 85 -25.97 7.18 14.28
C PHE A 85 -25.78 6.00 15.25
N ILE A 86 -26.53 5.97 16.36
CA ILE A 86 -26.45 4.87 17.34
C ILE A 86 -26.90 3.55 16.71
N SER A 87 -27.95 3.58 15.87
CA SER A 87 -28.39 2.41 15.11
C SER A 87 -27.28 1.89 14.20
N TRP A 88 -26.58 2.78 13.50
CA TRP A 88 -25.45 2.41 12.66
C TRP A 88 -24.33 1.78 13.47
N LEU A 89 -23.95 2.36 14.62
CA LEU A 89 -22.93 1.79 15.51
C LEU A 89 -23.27 0.36 15.92
N ARG A 90 -24.51 0.11 16.37
CA ARG A 90 -24.99 -1.21 16.76
C ARG A 90 -24.98 -2.20 15.60
N ASN A 91 -25.56 -1.81 14.47
CA ASN A 91 -25.69 -2.68 13.29
C ASN A 91 -24.34 -2.97 12.61
N SER A 92 -23.35 -2.10 12.82
CA SER A 92 -21.99 -2.28 12.33
C SER A 92 -21.06 -2.93 13.35
N PHE A 93 -21.52 -3.22 14.57
CA PHE A 93 -20.69 -3.69 15.69
C PHE A 93 -19.51 -2.76 15.97
N SER A 94 -19.73 -1.44 15.84
CA SER A 94 -18.70 -0.42 15.99
C SER A 94 -18.76 0.29 17.35
N GLY A 95 -19.79 0.04 18.14
CA GLY A 95 -19.98 0.68 19.45
C GLY A 95 -21.43 0.66 19.90
N ASP A 96 -21.68 1.20 21.09
CA ASP A 96 -23.03 1.33 21.65
C ASP A 96 -23.08 2.40 22.77
N LEU A 97 -24.29 2.62 23.31
CA LEU A 97 -24.56 3.29 24.56
C LEU A 97 -24.44 2.29 25.73
N LEU A 98 -23.66 2.65 26.72
CA LEU A 98 -23.50 1.93 27.98
C LEU A 98 -24.21 2.70 29.09
N SER A 99 -25.14 2.05 29.79
CA SER A 99 -25.81 2.61 30.97
C SER A 99 -25.33 1.89 32.22
N ILE A 100 -24.54 2.59 33.03
CA ILE A 100 -23.90 2.00 34.22
C ILE A 100 -23.99 2.93 35.42
N GLU A 101 -23.94 2.32 36.60
CA GLU A 101 -23.76 2.99 37.88
C GLU A 101 -22.27 2.94 38.24
N GLY A 102 -21.61 4.10 38.28
CA GLY A 102 -20.18 4.21 38.61
C GLY A 102 -19.28 4.58 37.42
N THR A 103 -18.02 4.17 37.50
CA THR A 103 -16.97 4.52 36.53
C THR A 103 -17.02 3.61 35.32
N PRO A 104 -16.93 4.15 34.08
CA PRO A 104 -16.94 3.34 32.87
C PRO A 104 -15.65 2.52 32.71
N PRO A 105 -15.69 1.42 31.93
CA PRO A 105 -14.47 0.76 31.50
C PRO A 105 -13.61 1.73 30.70
N ILE A 106 -12.29 1.57 30.78
CA ILE A 106 -11.36 2.35 29.95
C ILE A 106 -11.28 1.65 28.60
N ILE A 107 -11.75 2.34 27.56
CA ILE A 107 -11.56 1.92 26.17
C ILE A 107 -10.60 2.92 25.56
N SER A 108 -9.35 2.52 25.39
CA SER A 108 -8.32 3.36 24.79
C SER A 108 -8.37 3.31 23.28
N LYS A 109 -8.05 4.44 22.65
CA LYS A 109 -7.65 4.43 21.25
C LYS A 109 -6.43 3.52 21.09
N PRO A 110 -6.36 2.64 20.07
CA PRO A 110 -5.17 1.85 19.83
C PRO A 110 -3.98 2.80 19.67
N ASN A 111 -3.06 2.73 20.62
CA ASN A 111 -1.91 3.59 20.62
C ASN A 111 -0.72 2.76 20.17
N LEU A 112 -0.44 2.78 18.87
CA LEU A 112 0.86 2.39 18.35
C LEU A 112 1.80 3.59 18.50
N ASP A 113 1.88 4.13 19.73
CA ASP A 113 2.82 5.15 20.09
C ASP A 113 4.21 4.54 19.89
N GLU A 114 4.97 5.18 19.00
CA GLU A 114 6.25 4.75 18.48
C GLU A 114 6.17 3.53 17.54
N PHE A 115 5.87 3.81 16.26
CA PHE A 115 6.50 3.07 15.17
C PHE A 115 8.00 3.34 15.24
N ASN A 116 8.65 2.75 16.23
CA ASN A 116 10.03 3.00 16.54
C ASN A 116 10.83 2.27 15.46
N ILE A 117 11.39 3.04 14.54
CA ILE A 117 12.11 2.54 13.37
C ILE A 117 13.26 1.63 13.83
N GLU A 118 13.81 1.92 15.02
CA GLU A 118 14.85 1.13 15.70
C GLU A 118 14.38 -0.29 16.08
N TYR A 119 13.06 -0.50 16.25
CA TYR A 119 12.43 -1.78 16.57
C TYR A 119 11.74 -2.42 15.37
N ILE A 120 11.84 -1.86 14.16
CA ILE A 120 11.52 -2.66 12.97
C ILE A 120 12.52 -3.81 13.02
N GLU A 121 12.01 -5.01 13.28
CA GLU A 121 12.76 -6.21 13.00
C GLU A 121 13.00 -6.16 11.49
N LEU A 122 14.20 -5.73 11.10
CA LEU A 122 14.57 -5.49 9.69
C LEU A 122 14.70 -6.82 8.93
N SER A 123 14.19 -7.91 9.49
CA SER A 123 14.07 -9.20 8.85
C SER A 123 13.07 -9.10 7.70
N LYS A 124 13.49 -9.58 6.53
CA LYS A 124 12.68 -9.71 5.32
C LYS A 124 11.84 -8.46 4.99
N ILE A 125 12.44 -7.26 5.09
CA ILE A 125 11.76 -6.01 4.70
C ILE A 125 12.18 -5.53 3.30
N ILE A 126 13.37 -5.92 2.83
CA ILE A 126 13.97 -5.35 1.61
C ILE A 126 13.55 -6.14 0.38
N ASN A 127 12.95 -5.45 -0.58
CA ASN A 127 12.68 -5.94 -1.92
C ASN A 127 13.72 -5.34 -2.88
N LEU A 128 14.61 -6.18 -3.40
CA LEU A 128 15.65 -5.75 -4.34
C LEU A 128 15.16 -5.86 -5.77
N GLU A 129 15.25 -4.78 -6.53
CA GLU A 129 15.00 -4.77 -7.98
C GLU A 129 16.32 -4.54 -8.71
N ILE A 130 16.83 -5.55 -9.40
CA ILE A 130 18.17 -5.53 -10.01
C ILE A 130 18.02 -5.52 -11.53
N TYR A 131 18.41 -4.42 -12.16
CA TYR A 131 18.49 -4.28 -13.61
C TYR A 131 19.83 -4.83 -14.09
N LEU A 132 19.85 -6.10 -14.49
CA LEU A 132 21.05 -6.88 -14.82
C LEU A 132 21.80 -6.36 -16.05
N ALA A 133 21.09 -6.00 -17.11
CA ALA A 133 21.68 -5.60 -18.39
C ALA A 133 20.85 -4.52 -19.11
N SER A 134 21.52 -3.63 -19.82
CA SER A 134 20.89 -2.59 -20.65
C SER A 134 20.73 -2.96 -22.13
N ASP A 135 21.37 -4.03 -22.60
CA ASP A 135 21.30 -4.47 -23.99
C ASP A 135 19.91 -4.99 -24.34
N CYS A 136 19.33 -4.58 -25.48
CA CYS A 136 18.11 -5.16 -26.02
C CYS A 136 17.93 -4.72 -27.48
N LYS A 137 17.65 -5.67 -28.36
CA LYS A 137 17.47 -5.44 -29.80
C LYS A 137 16.05 -4.99 -30.18
N HIS A 138 15.09 -5.10 -29.26
CA HIS A 138 13.68 -4.77 -29.52
C HIS A 138 13.39 -3.27 -29.35
N HIS A 139 12.30 -2.83 -29.99
CA HIS A 139 11.85 -1.43 -30.03
C HIS A 139 10.42 -1.33 -29.52
N CYS A 140 10.23 -1.50 -28.21
CA CYS A 140 8.92 -1.35 -27.57
C CYS A 140 8.53 0.14 -27.43
N CYS A 141 7.25 0.47 -27.62
CA CYS A 141 6.74 1.84 -27.64
C CYS A 141 7.07 2.65 -26.37
N GLY A 142 6.91 2.07 -25.18
CA GLY A 142 7.22 2.71 -23.90
C GLY A 142 8.55 2.29 -23.27
N CYS A 143 9.50 1.73 -24.04
CA CYS A 143 10.80 1.33 -23.50
C CYS A 143 11.51 2.53 -22.84
N GLY A 144 11.96 2.36 -21.59
CA GLY A 144 12.57 3.45 -20.82
C GLY A 144 11.57 4.45 -20.20
N LYS A 145 10.26 4.30 -20.44
CA LYS A 145 9.19 5.03 -19.75
C LYS A 145 8.47 4.14 -18.73
N TYR A 146 8.24 2.87 -19.07
CA TYR A 146 7.57 1.90 -18.21
C TYR A 146 8.22 1.78 -16.82
N ASN A 147 9.56 1.72 -16.77
CA ASN A 147 10.31 1.56 -15.52
C ASN A 147 10.12 2.71 -14.52
N TYR A 148 9.64 3.88 -14.97
CA TYR A 148 9.30 4.98 -14.06
C TYR A 148 7.94 4.78 -13.37
N GLN A 149 7.07 3.92 -13.89
CA GLN A 149 5.72 3.72 -13.38
C GLN A 149 5.59 2.38 -12.64
N PHE A 150 6.20 1.31 -13.18
CA PHE A 150 6.15 -0.04 -12.63
C PHE A 150 7.42 -0.82 -12.98
N LEU A 151 7.62 -1.98 -12.35
CA LEU A 151 8.78 -2.83 -12.62
C LEU A 151 8.70 -3.39 -14.05
N PHE A 152 9.61 -2.94 -14.92
CA PHE A 152 9.62 -3.32 -16.32
C PHE A 152 11.03 -3.19 -16.91
N CYS A 153 11.32 -3.94 -17.97
CA CYS A 153 12.58 -3.83 -18.68
C CYS A 153 12.84 -2.41 -19.20
N LYS A 154 14.11 -2.01 -19.23
CA LYS A 154 14.58 -0.82 -19.94
C LYS A 154 15.85 -1.14 -20.69
N LYS A 155 16.07 -0.44 -21.81
CA LYS A 155 17.31 -0.48 -22.56
C LYS A 155 18.08 0.82 -22.45
N ASN A 156 19.38 0.78 -22.69
CA ASN A 156 20.21 1.97 -22.83
C ASN A 156 21.09 1.82 -24.08
N SER A 157 21.43 2.93 -24.74
CA SER A 157 22.38 2.94 -25.86
C SER A 157 23.79 2.51 -25.46
N PHE A 158 24.16 2.71 -24.18
CA PHE A 158 25.40 2.21 -23.63
C PHE A 158 25.21 0.80 -23.08
N LEU A 159 25.91 -0.16 -23.68
CA LEU A 159 25.95 -1.55 -23.22
C LEU A 159 26.63 -1.60 -21.85
N LYS A 160 25.83 -1.87 -20.82
CA LYS A 160 26.26 -2.03 -19.44
C LYS A 160 25.53 -3.21 -18.83
N CYS A 161 26.24 -3.93 -17.98
CA CYS A 161 25.69 -4.97 -17.14
C CYS A 161 26.24 -4.81 -15.73
N VAL A 162 25.41 -5.18 -14.74
CA VAL A 162 25.90 -5.32 -13.38
C VAL A 162 26.75 -6.60 -13.34
N ASP A 163 27.96 -6.47 -12.83
CA ASP A 163 28.79 -7.64 -12.58
C ASP A 163 28.10 -8.59 -11.57
N LYS A 164 27.98 -9.86 -11.95
CA LYS A 164 27.30 -10.89 -11.15
C LYS A 164 27.91 -11.02 -9.76
N LYS A 165 29.25 -10.90 -9.61
CA LYS A 165 29.90 -10.99 -8.30
C LYS A 165 29.52 -9.81 -7.41
N SER A 166 29.48 -8.60 -7.97
CA SER A 166 29.09 -7.38 -7.27
C SER A 166 27.66 -7.45 -6.71
N ILE A 167 26.75 -8.15 -7.38
CA ILE A 167 25.38 -8.41 -6.87
C ILE A 167 25.44 -9.20 -5.55
N PHE A 168 26.13 -10.34 -5.54
CA PHE A 168 26.21 -11.19 -4.35
C PHE A 168 26.95 -10.51 -3.19
N VAL A 169 28.05 -9.79 -3.48
CA VAL A 169 28.74 -8.97 -2.48
C VAL A 169 27.80 -7.94 -1.85
N TYR A 170 26.93 -7.33 -2.65
CA TYR A 170 25.97 -6.35 -2.15
C TYR A 170 24.83 -6.99 -1.33
N ILE A 171 24.34 -8.16 -1.74
CA ILE A 171 23.38 -8.96 -0.96
C ILE A 171 23.96 -9.30 0.42
N GLU A 172 25.23 -9.71 0.49
CA GLU A 172 25.93 -9.96 1.75
C GLU A 172 26.04 -8.69 2.61
N LYS A 173 26.36 -7.54 2.01
CA LYS A 173 26.41 -6.24 2.72
C LYS A 173 25.05 -5.84 3.33
N ILE A 174 23.95 -6.20 2.67
CA ILE A 174 22.59 -5.97 3.20
C ILE A 174 22.24 -6.96 4.31
N SER A 175 22.82 -8.16 4.28
CA SER A 175 22.37 -9.38 4.95
C SER A 175 21.10 -9.98 4.34
N ILE A 176 21.19 -11.26 3.96
CA ILE A 176 20.10 -12.05 3.37
C ILE A 176 18.87 -12.16 4.29
N ASP A 177 19.07 -12.08 5.60
CA ASP A 177 17.99 -12.12 6.59
C ASP A 177 17.06 -10.91 6.45
N ARG A 178 17.55 -9.82 5.85
CA ARG A 178 16.78 -8.59 5.63
C ARG A 178 16.04 -8.54 4.30
N ILE A 179 16.37 -9.42 3.37
CA ILE A 179 15.83 -9.41 2.01
C ILE A 179 14.62 -10.34 1.93
N SER A 180 13.44 -9.79 1.66
CA SER A 180 12.22 -10.56 1.42
C SER A 180 12.22 -11.17 0.02
N SER A 181 12.60 -10.39 -0.98
CA SER A 181 12.57 -10.83 -2.38
C SER A 181 13.63 -10.13 -3.24
N ILE A 182 13.99 -10.80 -4.34
CA ILE A 182 14.87 -10.28 -5.38
C ILE A 182 14.16 -10.41 -6.73
N SER A 183 13.94 -9.27 -7.37
CA SER A 183 13.42 -9.16 -8.72
C SER A 183 14.57 -8.87 -9.69
N LEU A 184 14.81 -9.77 -10.63
CA LEU A 184 15.87 -9.69 -11.62
C LEU A 184 15.27 -9.29 -12.97
N VAL A 185 15.61 -8.10 -13.46
CA VAL A 185 15.04 -7.50 -14.68
C VAL A 185 16.17 -6.97 -15.56
N GLY A 186 15.90 -6.62 -16.81
CA GLY A 186 16.89 -6.00 -17.69
C GLY A 186 16.35 -5.88 -19.10
N GLY A 187 17.18 -5.47 -20.05
CA GLY A 187 16.86 -5.52 -21.47
C GLY A 187 16.66 -6.96 -21.94
N ASN A 188 17.70 -7.58 -22.48
CA ASN A 188 17.77 -9.00 -22.77
C ASN A 188 18.60 -9.68 -21.67
N ILE A 189 17.96 -10.56 -20.91
CA ILE A 189 18.60 -11.31 -19.82
C ILE A 189 18.61 -12.82 -20.09
N TRP A 190 18.49 -13.24 -21.36
CA TRP A 190 18.54 -14.65 -21.76
C TRP A 190 19.78 -15.36 -21.20
N GLU A 191 20.96 -14.74 -21.35
CA GLU A 191 22.23 -15.29 -20.85
C GLU A 191 22.28 -15.45 -19.32
N TYR A 192 21.39 -14.80 -18.57
CA TYR A 192 21.30 -14.96 -17.12
C TYR A 192 20.40 -16.12 -16.72
N VAL A 193 19.29 -16.33 -17.43
CA VAL A 193 18.35 -17.42 -17.15
C VAL A 193 18.88 -18.79 -17.61
N THR A 194 19.87 -18.80 -18.51
CA THR A 194 20.58 -20.01 -18.96
C THR A 194 21.94 -20.21 -18.30
N ASP A 195 22.36 -19.33 -17.38
CA ASP A 195 23.63 -19.48 -16.66
C ASP A 195 23.42 -20.32 -15.39
N LEU A 196 23.76 -21.60 -15.48
CA LEU A 196 23.59 -22.56 -14.39
C LEU A 196 24.34 -22.15 -13.11
N ASP A 197 25.54 -21.58 -13.21
CA ASP A 197 26.33 -21.18 -12.04
C ASP A 197 25.69 -19.97 -11.33
N PHE A 198 25.16 -19.03 -12.11
CA PHE A 198 24.44 -17.89 -11.57
C PHE A 198 23.15 -18.33 -10.87
N ILE A 199 22.36 -19.21 -11.51
CA ILE A 199 21.11 -19.70 -10.93
C ILE A 199 21.36 -20.55 -9.69
N ASN A 200 22.36 -21.44 -9.69
CA ASN A 200 22.70 -22.24 -8.51
C ASN A 200 23.08 -21.37 -7.31
N LYS A 201 23.78 -20.25 -7.51
CA LYS A 201 24.08 -19.30 -6.43
C LYS A 201 22.84 -18.58 -5.93
N LEU A 202 21.94 -18.19 -6.82
CA LEU A 202 20.67 -17.58 -6.45
C LEU A 202 19.80 -18.55 -5.63
N ALA A 203 19.76 -19.83 -6.01
CA ALA A 203 18.98 -20.86 -5.31
C ALA A 203 19.45 -21.13 -3.87
N LEU A 204 20.67 -20.70 -3.49
CA LEU A 204 21.16 -20.79 -2.11
C LEU A 204 20.66 -19.63 -1.22
N LEU A 205 20.06 -18.60 -1.81
CA LEU A 205 19.52 -17.47 -1.07
C LEU A 205 18.14 -17.84 -0.52
N ASP A 206 17.96 -17.65 0.79
CA ASP A 206 16.68 -17.89 1.47
C ASP A 206 15.68 -16.74 1.20
N CYS A 207 15.31 -16.49 -0.04
CA CYS A 207 14.32 -15.46 -0.39
C CYS A 207 13.61 -15.79 -1.70
N GLU A 208 12.47 -15.16 -1.95
CA GLU A 208 11.80 -15.30 -3.24
C GLU A 208 12.57 -14.60 -4.36
N ILE A 209 12.85 -15.31 -5.45
CA ILE A 209 13.56 -14.79 -6.62
C ILE A 209 12.65 -14.86 -7.83
N THR A 210 12.44 -13.72 -8.49
CA THR A 210 11.61 -13.61 -9.69
C THR A 210 12.38 -12.97 -10.83
N PHE A 211 12.43 -13.64 -11.98
CA PHE A 211 12.96 -13.08 -13.22
C PHE A 211 11.85 -12.36 -13.98
N TYR A 212 12.10 -11.12 -14.39
CA TYR A 212 11.21 -10.30 -15.22
C TYR A 212 11.80 -10.21 -16.63
N VAL A 213 11.23 -10.97 -17.56
CA VAL A 213 11.74 -11.07 -18.94
C VAL A 213 10.67 -10.59 -19.92
N ASN A 214 11.03 -9.67 -20.80
CA ASN A 214 10.13 -9.32 -21.90
C ASN A 214 9.96 -10.51 -22.85
N ILE A 215 8.71 -10.85 -23.15
CA ILE A 215 8.33 -11.99 -23.99
C ILE A 215 9.03 -11.97 -25.37
N ARG A 216 9.33 -10.78 -25.90
CA ARG A 216 10.04 -10.64 -27.18
C ARG A 216 11.44 -11.25 -27.15
N ASN A 217 12.09 -11.29 -26.00
CA ASN A 217 13.38 -11.95 -25.82
C ASN A 217 13.27 -13.47 -25.61
N LEU A 218 12.06 -13.99 -25.39
CA LEU A 218 11.79 -15.43 -25.20
C LEU A 218 11.25 -16.09 -26.46
N ILE A 219 10.51 -15.35 -27.30
CA ILE A 219 9.96 -15.86 -28.55
C ILE A 219 11.08 -16.38 -29.46
N GLY A 220 10.94 -17.62 -29.91
CA GLY A 220 11.91 -18.28 -30.79
C GLY A 220 13.14 -18.84 -30.06
N MET A 221 13.22 -18.69 -28.75
CA MET A 221 14.25 -19.34 -27.94
C MET A 221 13.83 -20.75 -27.52
N ASP A 222 14.80 -21.63 -27.30
CA ASP A 222 14.55 -22.94 -26.71
C ASP A 222 14.39 -22.80 -25.19
N LEU A 223 13.14 -22.68 -24.73
CA LEU A 223 12.80 -22.48 -23.32
C LEU A 223 13.27 -23.62 -22.41
N SER A 224 13.58 -24.80 -22.95
CA SER A 224 14.12 -25.93 -22.16
C SER A 224 15.53 -25.66 -21.61
N LEU A 225 16.23 -24.67 -22.16
CA LEU A 225 17.56 -24.25 -21.71
C LEU A 225 17.52 -23.35 -20.46
N MET A 226 16.34 -22.91 -20.03
CA MET A 226 16.19 -22.08 -18.83
C MET A 226 16.41 -22.92 -17.57
N HIS A 227 17.31 -22.47 -16.69
CA HIS A 227 17.66 -23.19 -15.45
C HIS A 227 16.89 -22.70 -14.22
N ILE A 228 15.84 -21.89 -14.40
CA ILE A 228 15.16 -21.15 -13.33
C ILE A 228 14.05 -21.93 -12.60
N SER A 229 14.12 -23.26 -12.54
CA SER A 229 13.06 -24.09 -11.93
C SER A 229 12.84 -23.84 -10.44
N THR A 230 13.82 -23.26 -9.74
CA THR A 230 13.76 -22.84 -8.33
C THR A 230 13.32 -21.39 -8.15
N CYS A 231 13.13 -20.64 -9.25
CA CYS A 231 12.74 -19.24 -9.26
C CYS A 231 11.37 -19.07 -9.94
N LYS A 232 10.75 -17.91 -9.75
CA LYS A 232 9.55 -17.53 -10.51
C LYS A 232 9.92 -16.79 -11.79
N LEU A 233 9.06 -16.88 -12.80
CA LEU A 233 9.15 -16.10 -14.03
C LEU A 233 7.96 -15.13 -14.14
N ASN A 234 8.24 -13.85 -14.35
CA ASN A 234 7.25 -12.86 -14.73
C ASN A 234 7.55 -12.42 -16.16
N ILE A 235 6.59 -12.66 -17.05
CA ILE A 235 6.70 -12.38 -18.47
C ILE A 235 6.10 -11.01 -18.74
N LEU A 236 6.95 -10.08 -19.15
CA LEU A 236 6.58 -8.71 -19.46
C LEU A 236 6.03 -8.62 -20.88
N ILE A 237 4.82 -8.12 -21.03
CA ILE A 237 4.15 -7.89 -22.31
C ILE A 237 3.92 -6.39 -22.46
N ASP A 238 4.52 -5.82 -23.51
CA ASP A 238 4.24 -4.45 -23.90
C ASP A 238 3.01 -4.39 -24.81
N GLU A 239 2.32 -3.25 -24.82
CA GLU A 239 1.06 -3.02 -25.53
C GLU A 239 1.07 -3.31 -27.05
N SER A 240 2.25 -3.36 -27.68
CA SER A 240 2.36 -3.51 -29.13
C SER A 240 2.43 -4.96 -29.60
N LEU A 241 2.32 -5.93 -28.68
CA LEU A 241 2.42 -7.34 -29.02
C LEU A 241 1.05 -7.94 -29.37
N ASP A 242 1.02 -8.67 -30.48
CA ASP A 242 -0.14 -9.44 -30.91
C ASP A 242 -0.46 -10.55 -29.89
N PHE A 243 -1.72 -10.60 -29.45
CA PHE A 243 -2.15 -11.55 -28.44
C PHE A 243 -2.13 -13.00 -28.94
N ASP A 244 -2.28 -13.27 -30.24
CA ASP A 244 -2.18 -14.64 -30.75
C ASP A 244 -0.75 -15.19 -30.61
N ILE A 245 0.25 -14.33 -30.65
CA ILE A 245 1.64 -14.68 -30.32
C ILE A 245 1.74 -15.05 -28.82
N VAL A 246 1.09 -14.31 -27.94
CA VAL A 246 1.06 -14.59 -26.49
C VAL A 246 0.40 -15.94 -26.21
N LYS A 247 -0.75 -16.23 -26.84
CA LYS A 247 -1.42 -17.55 -26.71
C LYS A 247 -0.52 -18.69 -27.16
N SER A 248 0.14 -18.53 -28.30
CA SER A 248 1.05 -19.53 -28.84
C SER A 248 2.23 -19.78 -27.90
N PHE A 249 2.84 -18.71 -27.39
CA PHE A 249 3.91 -18.78 -26.41
C PHE A 249 3.45 -19.45 -25.09
N ASP A 250 2.24 -19.15 -24.64
CA ASP A 250 1.68 -19.73 -23.40
C ASP A 250 1.62 -21.27 -23.47
N LEU A 251 1.28 -21.83 -24.63
CA LEU A 251 1.31 -23.28 -24.86
C LEU A 251 2.72 -23.87 -24.80
N GLU A 252 3.74 -23.11 -25.17
CA GLU A 252 5.15 -23.54 -25.12
C GLU A 252 5.69 -23.49 -23.70
N ILE A 253 5.55 -22.35 -23.01
CA ILE A 253 6.07 -22.18 -21.65
C ILE A 253 5.41 -23.16 -20.67
N LYS A 254 4.13 -23.52 -20.85
CA LYS A 254 3.45 -24.56 -20.05
C LYS A 254 4.19 -25.91 -20.05
N LYS A 255 4.85 -26.27 -21.16
CA LYS A 255 5.58 -27.54 -21.28
C LYS A 255 6.85 -27.58 -20.43
N THR A 256 7.37 -26.42 -20.03
CA THR A 256 8.60 -26.32 -19.23
C THR A 256 8.38 -26.63 -17.75
N GLY A 257 7.14 -26.52 -17.27
CA GLY A 257 6.82 -26.66 -15.83
C GLY A 257 7.30 -25.50 -14.96
N ILE A 258 7.85 -24.43 -15.54
CA ILE A 258 8.26 -23.21 -14.81
C ILE A 258 7.02 -22.52 -14.22
N ASP A 259 7.12 -22.02 -13.00
CA ASP A 259 6.08 -21.16 -12.42
C ASP A 259 6.16 -19.75 -13.05
N TYR A 260 5.08 -19.33 -13.70
CA TYR A 260 5.07 -18.06 -14.43
C TYR A 260 3.77 -17.26 -14.32
N THR A 261 3.93 -15.93 -14.38
CA THR A 261 2.86 -14.92 -14.44
C THR A 261 3.10 -13.95 -15.60
N TYR A 262 2.06 -13.26 -16.05
CA TYR A 262 2.16 -12.20 -17.05
C TYR A 262 2.02 -10.82 -16.39
N SER A 263 2.76 -9.85 -16.89
CA SER A 263 2.60 -8.45 -16.55
C SER A 263 2.41 -7.64 -17.83
N ILE A 264 1.17 -7.19 -18.06
CA ILE A 264 0.69 -6.69 -19.34
C ILE A 264 0.48 -5.19 -19.24
N VAL A 265 1.15 -4.44 -20.11
CA VAL A 265 0.96 -2.99 -20.22
C VAL A 265 -0.39 -2.69 -20.87
N VAL A 266 -1.17 -1.80 -20.23
CA VAL A 266 -2.50 -1.40 -20.71
C VAL A 266 -2.57 0.13 -20.81
N LYS A 267 -3.04 0.62 -21.97
CA LYS A 267 -3.37 2.04 -22.19
C LYS A 267 -4.86 2.31 -22.41
N GLU A 268 -5.61 1.27 -22.77
CA GLU A 268 -7.03 1.31 -23.08
C GLU A 268 -7.65 -0.10 -22.91
N LEU A 269 -8.99 -0.16 -22.75
CA LEU A 269 -9.72 -1.41 -22.46
C LEU A 269 -9.64 -2.47 -23.55
N SER A 270 -9.49 -2.09 -24.82
CA SER A 270 -9.30 -3.00 -25.95
C SER A 270 -8.17 -4.01 -25.68
N ASN A 271 -7.17 -3.64 -24.90
CA ASN A 271 -6.05 -4.52 -24.52
C ASN A 271 -6.41 -5.55 -23.43
N ILE A 272 -7.56 -5.43 -22.76
CA ILE A 272 -7.96 -6.27 -21.61
C ILE A 272 -9.00 -7.33 -22.00
N ILE A 273 -9.82 -7.07 -23.02
CA ILE A 273 -11.14 -7.72 -23.20
C ILE A 273 -11.05 -9.20 -23.64
N GLU A 274 -9.89 -9.69 -24.06
CA GLU A 274 -9.73 -11.08 -24.47
C GLU A 274 -8.73 -11.76 -23.52
N ASN A 275 -9.14 -12.83 -22.80
CA ASN A 275 -8.46 -14.14 -22.79
C ASN A 275 -8.51 -14.97 -21.48
N GLU A 276 -8.37 -16.29 -21.68
CA GLU A 276 -8.12 -17.35 -20.70
C GLU A 276 -6.87 -17.11 -19.82
N LEU A 277 -6.01 -16.15 -20.16
CA LEU A 277 -4.79 -15.80 -19.43
C LEU A 277 -5.02 -14.85 -18.25
N PHE A 278 -6.24 -14.34 -18.09
CA PHE A 278 -6.58 -13.33 -17.06
C PHE A 278 -6.16 -13.75 -15.65
N ASN A 279 -6.38 -15.02 -15.29
CA ASN A 279 -6.06 -15.55 -13.96
C ASN A 279 -4.56 -15.59 -13.64
N LYS A 280 -3.68 -15.46 -14.64
CA LYS A 280 -2.22 -15.40 -14.48
C LYS A 280 -1.66 -14.01 -14.79
N SER A 281 -2.51 -13.03 -15.05
CA SER A 281 -2.10 -11.72 -15.58
C SER A 281 -2.26 -10.61 -14.54
N ILE A 282 -1.23 -9.79 -14.42
CA ILE A 282 -1.25 -8.51 -13.73
C ILE A 282 -1.30 -7.43 -14.80
N PHE A 283 -2.34 -6.59 -14.76
CA PHE A 283 -2.44 -5.46 -15.67
C PHE A 283 -1.70 -4.26 -15.10
N LEU A 284 -0.91 -3.61 -15.95
CA LEU A 284 -0.07 -2.47 -15.62
C LEU A 284 -0.57 -1.25 -16.42
N PRO A 285 -1.49 -0.45 -15.86
CA PRO A 285 -1.93 0.81 -16.47
C PRO A 285 -0.72 1.68 -16.78
N PHE A 286 -0.55 2.12 -18.02
CA PHE A 286 0.56 2.98 -18.39
C PHE A 286 0.07 4.37 -18.75
N TYR A 287 0.55 5.34 -17.97
CA TYR A 287 0.27 6.74 -18.17
C TYR A 287 1.20 7.33 -19.22
N ASP A 288 0.65 7.73 -20.36
CA ASP A 288 1.37 8.45 -21.41
C ASP A 288 0.72 9.79 -21.77
N GLY A 289 -0.12 10.31 -20.87
CA GLY A 289 -0.98 11.47 -21.10
C GLY A 289 -2.44 11.09 -21.39
N ASN A 290 -2.79 9.81 -21.28
CA ASN A 290 -4.13 9.25 -21.39
C ASN A 290 -4.99 9.50 -20.13
N ASP A 291 -5.23 10.77 -19.79
CA ASP A 291 -5.96 11.17 -18.57
C ASP A 291 -7.34 10.51 -18.43
N LEU A 292 -8.07 10.34 -19.54
CA LEU A 292 -9.40 9.70 -19.54
C LEU A 292 -9.33 8.25 -19.06
N PHE A 293 -8.38 7.47 -19.58
CA PHE A 293 -8.20 6.08 -19.17
C PHE A 293 -7.82 5.98 -17.69
N PHE A 294 -6.92 6.85 -17.21
CA PHE A 294 -6.56 6.86 -15.79
C PHE A 294 -7.73 7.27 -14.90
N HIS A 295 -8.51 8.27 -15.31
CA HIS A 295 -9.69 8.70 -14.56
C HIS A 295 -10.73 7.59 -14.43
N ASP A 296 -10.92 6.79 -15.48
CA ASP A 296 -11.96 5.76 -15.51
C ASP A 296 -11.53 4.45 -14.82
N TYR A 297 -10.24 4.10 -14.85
CA TYR A 297 -9.76 2.78 -14.39
C TYR A 297 -8.74 2.81 -13.25
N VAL A 298 -8.11 3.96 -12.97
CA VAL A 298 -7.07 4.08 -11.94
C VAL A 298 -7.52 4.97 -10.79
N PHE A 299 -8.28 6.03 -11.06
CA PHE A 299 -8.72 6.96 -10.03
C PHE A 299 -9.79 6.34 -9.14
N LEU A 300 -9.59 6.46 -7.82
CA LEU A 300 -10.53 5.94 -6.85
C LEU A 300 -11.72 6.88 -6.65
N ASN A 301 -12.93 6.36 -6.62
CA ASN A 301 -14.07 7.11 -6.12
C ASN A 301 -14.26 6.88 -4.59
N LYS A 302 -15.22 7.59 -3.98
CA LYS A 302 -15.50 7.47 -2.54
C LYS A 302 -15.87 6.04 -2.13
N SER A 303 -16.65 5.32 -2.93
CA SER A 303 -17.05 3.96 -2.58
C SER A 303 -15.88 2.97 -2.67
N ASN A 304 -14.96 3.13 -3.63
CA ASN A 304 -13.75 2.32 -3.69
C ASN A 304 -12.88 2.49 -2.43
N ILE A 305 -12.77 3.73 -1.94
CA ILE A 305 -11.99 4.04 -0.73
C ILE A 305 -12.66 3.47 0.52
N LEU A 306 -13.98 3.62 0.64
CA LEU A 306 -14.74 3.17 1.82
C LEU A 306 -14.93 1.65 1.89
N ASN A 307 -14.88 0.97 0.75
CA ASN A 307 -14.96 -0.50 0.66
C ASN A 307 -13.57 -1.16 0.65
N SER A 308 -12.51 -0.44 1.02
CA SER A 308 -11.17 -1.03 1.14
C SER A 308 -11.15 -2.08 2.24
N ASP A 309 -10.55 -3.24 1.98
CA ASP A 309 -10.26 -4.23 3.02
C ASP A 309 -8.94 -3.84 3.71
N LEU A 310 -9.02 -3.27 4.92
CA LEU A 310 -7.86 -2.77 5.64
C LEU A 310 -7.91 -3.17 7.10
N SER A 311 -6.84 -3.81 7.57
CA SER A 311 -6.61 -4.00 8.99
C SER A 311 -6.24 -2.69 9.67
N MET A 312 -6.53 -2.61 10.98
CA MET A 312 -6.10 -1.48 11.81
C MET A 312 -4.58 -1.25 11.72
N ARG A 313 -3.79 -2.33 11.66
CA ARG A 313 -2.33 -2.26 11.50
C ARG A 313 -1.93 -1.57 10.20
N GLU A 314 -2.58 -1.88 9.09
CA GLU A 314 -2.28 -1.25 7.79
C GLU A 314 -2.62 0.25 7.79
N ILE A 315 -3.75 0.63 8.39
CA ILE A 315 -4.13 2.04 8.53
C ILE A 315 -3.06 2.79 9.34
N TYR A 316 -2.61 2.23 10.46
CA TYR A 316 -1.54 2.84 11.26
C TYR A 316 -0.19 2.86 10.55
N ASN A 317 0.17 1.81 9.80
CA ASN A 317 1.39 1.78 8.99
C ASN A 317 1.40 2.96 8.01
N LYS A 318 0.28 3.24 7.33
CA LYS A 318 0.14 4.37 6.40
C LYS A 318 0.34 5.74 7.06
N THR A 319 0.28 5.84 8.39
CA THR A 319 0.60 7.08 9.11
C THR A 319 2.11 7.33 9.24
N HIS A 320 2.95 6.30 9.07
CA HIS A 320 4.40 6.39 9.27
C HIS A 320 5.21 6.06 8.00
N VAL A 321 4.70 5.14 7.18
CA VAL A 321 5.46 4.56 6.07
C VAL A 321 4.62 4.59 4.80
N ASN A 322 5.31 4.68 3.67
CA ASN A 322 4.70 4.51 2.36
C ASN A 322 4.79 3.04 1.96
N THR A 323 3.68 2.31 1.98
CA THR A 323 3.68 0.87 1.66
C THR A 323 4.06 0.54 0.21
N CYS A 324 3.98 1.50 -0.73
CA CYS A 324 4.42 1.31 -2.11
C CYS A 324 5.95 1.40 -2.28
N PHE A 325 6.65 2.05 -1.34
CA PHE A 325 8.10 2.26 -1.43
C PHE A 325 8.89 1.62 -0.29
N MET A 326 8.27 1.39 0.87
CA MET A 326 8.93 0.80 2.03
C MET A 326 9.60 -0.52 1.65
N GLY A 327 10.89 -0.66 2.00
CA GLY A 327 11.67 -1.85 1.66
C GLY A 327 12.20 -1.88 0.23
N LYS A 328 11.67 -1.07 -0.69
CA LYS A 328 12.09 -1.08 -2.10
C LYS A 328 13.47 -0.45 -2.28
N LEU A 329 14.38 -1.17 -2.93
CA LEU A 329 15.69 -0.70 -3.34
C LEU A 329 16.03 -1.23 -4.74
N ILE A 330 16.35 -0.32 -5.64
CA ILE A 330 16.64 -0.61 -7.05
C ILE A 330 18.15 -0.50 -7.29
N ILE A 331 18.74 -1.52 -7.90
CA ILE A 331 20.11 -1.53 -8.42
C ILE A 331 20.01 -1.42 -9.95
N ASP A 332 20.52 -0.33 -10.52
CA ASP A 332 20.55 -0.14 -11.97
C ASP A 332 21.73 -0.88 -12.61
N TYR A 333 21.74 -1.02 -13.94
CA TYR A 333 22.76 -1.75 -14.70
C TYR A 333 24.20 -1.23 -14.54
N ASP A 334 24.39 -0.05 -13.96
CA ASP A 334 25.70 0.53 -13.65
C ASP A 334 26.04 0.51 -12.15
N GLY A 335 25.24 -0.23 -11.36
CA GLY A 335 25.36 -0.34 -9.92
C GLY A 335 24.79 0.83 -9.14
N SER A 336 24.21 1.84 -9.80
CA SER A 336 23.55 2.96 -9.13
C SER A 336 22.32 2.52 -8.35
N LEU A 337 22.12 3.11 -7.18
CA LEU A 337 21.04 2.80 -6.25
C LEU A 337 19.92 3.83 -6.30
N TYR A 338 18.67 3.38 -6.29
CA TYR A 338 17.46 4.21 -6.28
C TYR A 338 16.38 3.61 -5.37
N THR A 339 15.46 4.44 -4.89
CA THR A 339 14.15 3.97 -4.34
C THR A 339 13.05 3.98 -5.39
N SER A 340 13.21 4.84 -6.39
CA SER A 340 12.38 4.97 -7.58
C SER A 340 13.19 5.71 -8.64
N PHE A 341 13.00 5.38 -9.92
CA PHE A 341 13.61 6.15 -11.01
C PHE A 341 13.04 7.59 -11.09
N ASN A 342 11.90 7.87 -10.45
CA ASN A 342 11.35 9.23 -10.30
C ASN A 342 12.09 10.10 -9.27
N ARG A 343 13.19 9.61 -8.70
CA ARG A 343 13.99 10.29 -7.69
C ARG A 343 15.47 10.21 -8.04
N LYS A 344 16.23 11.11 -7.41
CA LYS A 344 17.69 11.14 -7.56
C LYS A 344 18.30 9.86 -7.03
N LYS A 345 19.42 9.48 -7.64
CA LYS A 345 20.31 8.40 -7.17
C LYS A 345 20.64 8.58 -5.69
N ILE A 346 20.55 7.51 -4.91
CA ILE A 346 20.84 7.52 -3.47
C ILE A 346 22.24 6.95 -3.14
N GLY A 347 22.87 6.23 -4.07
CA GLY A 347 24.23 5.72 -3.95
C GLY A 347 24.64 4.81 -5.09
N ASN A 348 25.65 3.97 -4.86
CA ASN A 348 26.14 2.93 -5.76
C ASN A 348 26.69 1.74 -4.96
N ILE A 349 26.38 0.51 -5.41
CA ILE A 349 26.70 -0.74 -4.71
C ILE A 349 28.21 -0.96 -4.45
N ASN A 350 29.06 -0.36 -5.28
CA ASN A 350 30.51 -0.52 -5.23
C ASN A 350 31.21 0.58 -4.43
N GLN A 351 30.56 1.74 -4.23
CA GLN A 351 31.21 2.94 -3.72
C GLN A 351 30.69 3.36 -2.34
N ASP A 352 29.40 3.15 -2.07
CA ASP A 352 28.75 3.68 -0.88
C ASP A 352 28.65 2.63 0.24
N ASP A 353 28.66 3.13 1.48
CA ASP A 353 28.46 2.35 2.69
C ASP A 353 26.96 2.08 2.94
N MET A 354 26.62 0.83 3.28
CA MET A 354 25.22 0.42 3.47
C MET A 354 24.51 1.12 4.62
N HIS A 355 25.21 1.45 5.72
CA HIS A 355 24.60 2.19 6.83
C HIS A 355 24.22 3.60 6.38
N LEU A 356 25.05 4.26 5.56
CA LEU A 356 24.71 5.57 4.99
C LEU A 356 23.52 5.49 4.04
N ILE A 357 23.41 4.41 3.25
CA ILE A 357 22.24 4.16 2.41
C ILE A 357 20.98 4.00 3.27
N PHE A 358 21.02 3.18 4.32
CA PHE A 358 19.87 3.01 5.21
C PHE A 358 19.45 4.31 5.90
N ASN A 359 20.40 5.14 6.34
CA ASN A 359 20.07 6.46 6.91
C ASN A 359 19.29 7.33 5.92
N LYS A 360 19.64 7.31 4.63
CA LYS A 360 18.89 8.02 3.58
C LYS A 360 17.51 7.42 3.34
N LEU A 361 17.36 6.10 3.47
CA LEU A 361 16.08 5.40 3.27
C LEU A 361 15.09 5.68 4.41
N PHE A 362 15.57 5.83 5.64
CA PHE A 362 14.75 6.08 6.83
C PHE A 362 14.48 7.56 7.12
N ASP A 363 15.09 8.48 6.36
CA ASP A 363 14.85 9.92 6.51
C ASP A 363 13.35 10.26 6.29
N LYS A 364 12.85 11.25 7.06
CA LYS A 364 11.43 11.66 7.00
C LYS A 364 11.00 12.18 5.63
N LYS A 365 11.93 12.65 4.79
CA LYS A 365 11.67 13.12 3.43
C LYS A 365 11.88 12.04 2.37
N ALA A 366 12.32 10.84 2.76
CA ALA A 366 12.51 9.72 1.86
C ALA A 366 11.16 9.14 1.39
N LEU A 367 11.17 8.48 0.23
CA LEU A 367 9.96 7.85 -0.31
C LEU A 367 9.38 6.78 0.62
N TRP A 368 10.21 6.08 1.41
CA TRP A 368 9.75 5.09 2.40
C TRP A 368 8.86 5.69 3.50
N ARG A 369 8.94 7.01 3.72
CA ARG A 369 8.19 7.75 4.74
C ARG A 369 7.14 8.70 4.17
N LEU A 370 7.06 8.84 2.84
CA LEU A 370 6.15 9.77 2.18
C LEU A 370 4.69 9.31 2.29
N SER A 371 3.94 9.87 3.23
CA SER A 371 2.53 9.56 3.47
C SER A 371 1.60 10.63 2.86
N ARG A 372 0.30 10.31 2.73
CA ARG A 372 -0.74 11.24 2.31
C ARG A 372 -0.84 12.47 3.23
N LYS A 373 -0.42 12.36 4.49
CA LYS A 373 -0.37 13.48 5.44
C LYS A 373 0.67 14.55 5.06
N ASP A 374 1.68 14.16 4.28
CA ASP A 374 2.82 15.01 3.94
C ASP A 374 2.60 15.81 2.63
N VAL A 375 1.50 15.54 1.91
CA VAL A 375 1.16 16.24 0.65
C VAL A 375 -0.01 17.21 0.86
N PRO A 376 0.07 18.47 0.38
CA PRO A 376 -0.93 19.50 0.67
C PRO A 376 -2.37 19.13 0.28
N ILE A 377 -2.56 18.40 -0.81
CA ILE A 377 -3.90 18.05 -1.31
C ILE A 377 -4.61 16.98 -0.47
N CYS A 378 -3.87 16.17 0.29
CA CYS A 378 -4.43 15.10 1.12
C CYS A 378 -4.19 15.28 2.63
N LYS A 379 -3.37 16.25 3.06
CA LYS A 379 -3.00 16.41 4.48
C LYS A 379 -4.20 16.51 5.44
N ASP A 380 -5.24 17.22 4.98
CA ASP A 380 -6.49 17.47 5.72
C ASP A 380 -7.65 16.59 5.23
N CYS A 381 -7.36 15.61 4.35
CA CYS A 381 -8.39 14.72 3.82
C CYS A 381 -8.84 13.72 4.90
N LEU A 382 -10.16 13.55 5.02
CA LEU A 382 -10.80 12.59 5.93
C LEU A 382 -10.31 11.16 5.69
N TYR A 383 -10.01 10.81 4.44
CA TYR A 383 -9.69 9.45 4.01
C TYR A 383 -8.18 9.14 3.96
N LYS A 384 -7.30 10.08 4.35
CA LYS A 384 -5.86 10.02 4.06
C LYS A 384 -5.13 8.74 4.47
N TYR A 385 -5.57 8.06 5.53
CA TYR A 385 -4.95 6.82 6.01
C TYR A 385 -5.69 5.54 5.59
N ILE A 386 -6.87 5.65 4.97
CA ILE A 386 -7.53 4.51 4.31
C ILE A 386 -7.25 4.49 2.80
N CYS A 387 -6.98 5.63 2.18
CA CYS A 387 -6.47 5.69 0.80
C CYS A 387 -5.19 4.83 0.61
N PRO A 388 -4.91 4.34 -0.61
CA PRO A 388 -3.61 3.74 -0.92
C PRO A 388 -2.47 4.71 -0.68
N SER A 389 -1.28 4.18 -0.40
CA SER A 389 -0.05 4.97 -0.31
C SER A 389 0.28 5.63 -1.65
N ILE A 390 1.06 6.72 -1.62
CA ILE A 390 1.51 7.43 -2.83
C ILE A 390 2.37 6.48 -3.67
N SER A 391 2.00 6.23 -4.92
CA SER A 391 2.71 5.32 -5.83
C SER A 391 3.59 6.04 -6.84
N ASN A 392 4.25 5.29 -7.73
CA ASN A 392 5.00 5.86 -8.86
C ASN A 392 4.11 6.63 -9.85
N TYR A 393 2.83 6.27 -10.00
CA TYR A 393 1.91 7.00 -10.88
C TYR A 393 1.79 8.46 -10.44
N GLU A 394 1.58 8.70 -9.14
CA GLU A 394 1.55 10.06 -8.60
C GLU A 394 2.85 10.84 -8.82
N LEU A 395 4.00 10.14 -8.79
CA LEU A 395 5.30 10.77 -9.04
C LEU A 395 5.47 11.19 -10.49
N VAL A 396 5.04 10.35 -11.44
CA VAL A 396 5.12 10.62 -12.89
C VAL A 396 4.12 11.69 -13.30
N MET A 397 2.89 11.60 -12.78
CA MET A 397 1.82 12.57 -13.07
C MET A 397 2.03 13.91 -12.34
N ASN A 398 2.94 13.97 -11.36
CA ASN A 398 3.08 15.09 -10.43
C ASN A 398 1.73 15.49 -9.79
N ARG A 399 0.93 14.47 -9.45
CA ARG A 399 -0.44 14.58 -8.96
C ARG A 399 -0.67 13.58 -7.83
N PHE A 400 -0.98 14.06 -6.63
CA PHE A 400 -1.05 13.21 -5.42
C PHE A 400 -2.48 12.81 -5.02
N ASP A 401 -3.45 13.11 -5.87
CA ASP A 401 -4.88 12.84 -5.70
C ASP A 401 -5.42 12.01 -6.87
N LEU A 402 -4.98 10.75 -7.00
CA LEU A 402 -5.58 9.80 -7.95
C LEU A 402 -6.95 9.32 -7.44
N CYS A 403 -7.84 10.27 -7.19
CA CYS A 403 -9.19 10.03 -6.73
C CYS A 403 -10.16 11.14 -7.17
N ASN A 404 -11.45 10.79 -7.19
CA ASN A 404 -12.55 11.67 -7.62
C ASN A 404 -13.31 12.28 -6.42
N VAL A 405 -12.67 12.30 -5.25
CA VAL A 405 -13.28 12.78 -3.99
C VAL A 405 -13.18 14.32 -3.84
N HIS A 406 -12.53 15.00 -4.78
CA HIS A 406 -12.20 16.43 -4.71
C HIS A 406 -13.34 17.42 -5.01
N SER A 407 -14.58 17.08 -4.64
CA SER A 407 -15.73 18.00 -4.68
C SER A 407 -16.06 18.70 -3.36
N CYS A 408 -15.37 18.43 -2.23
CA CYS A 408 -15.73 19.02 -0.93
C CYS A 408 -14.90 20.22 -0.41
N ASN A 409 -13.81 20.65 -1.06
CA ASN A 409 -12.93 21.69 -0.48
C ASN A 409 -12.60 22.90 -1.39
N LYS A 410 -13.42 23.19 -2.40
CA LYS A 410 -13.41 24.52 -3.03
C LYS A 410 -14.61 25.34 -2.56
N LYS A 411 -14.58 25.81 -1.31
CA LYS A 411 -15.09 27.17 -1.08
C LYS A 411 -14.07 28.09 -1.72
N SER A 412 -14.44 28.60 -2.89
CA SER A 412 -13.86 29.79 -3.50
C SER A 412 -13.60 30.83 -2.42
N VAL A 413 -12.34 31.04 -2.08
CA VAL A 413 -11.90 32.32 -1.52
C VAL A 413 -12.12 33.32 -2.66
N GLN A 414 -12.95 34.31 -2.38
CA GLN A 414 -13.28 35.42 -3.27
C GLN A 414 -12.04 36.16 -3.78
#